data_AF-A0A952Y0D9-F1
#
_entry.id   AF-A0A952Y0D9-F1
#
_cell.length_a   1.000
_cell.length_b   1.000
_cell.length_c   1.000
_cell.angle_alpha   90.00
_cell.angle_beta   90.00
_cell.angle_gamma   90.00
#
_symmetry.space_group_name_H-M   'P 1'
#
loop_
_entity.id
_entity.type
_entity.pdbx_description
1 polymer ?
#
loop_
_entity_poly.entity_id
_entity_poly.type
_entity_poly.pdbx_seq_one_letter_code
_entity_poly.pdbx_strand_id
1 'polypeptide(L)'
;MEREVLDRLQDFLRRKLNPEIGLAERARMKDMAEIILNDEPIGRVTVDDEDGERAYNVTVPIDMPPNPNLNETIRNKFGNQKLRVVPRPKKTDSSEIYLDDEYIAVLFRDDASGRSWTFEMAVLDFDLDPDADADE
;
A
#
# COMPACT_ATOMS: atom_id res chain seq x y z
N MET A 1 -17.21 3.94 3.31
CA MET A 1 -16.38 2.94 3.98
C MET A 1 -16.96 2.87 5.36
N GLU A 2 -17.37 1.66 5.73
CA GLU A 2 -17.95 1.41 7.03
C GLU A 2 -16.85 1.42 8.08
N ARG A 3 -17.16 1.89 9.29
CA ARG A 3 -16.14 2.05 10.35
C ARG A 3 -15.40 0.74 10.64
N GLU A 4 -16.14 -0.37 10.67
CA GLU A 4 -15.57 -1.71 10.92
C GLU A 4 -14.57 -2.13 9.84
N VAL A 5 -14.90 -1.87 8.57
CA VAL A 5 -13.99 -2.11 7.43
C VAL A 5 -12.73 -1.26 7.55
N LEU A 6 -12.88 0.02 7.92
CA LEU A 6 -11.75 0.93 8.12
C LEU A 6 -10.80 0.42 9.22
N ASP A 7 -11.35 -0.05 10.34
CA ASP A 7 -10.57 -0.57 11.46
C ASP A 7 -9.79 -1.84 11.03
N ARG A 8 -10.45 -2.79 10.33
CA ARG A 8 -9.78 -4.00 9.79
C ARG A 8 -8.69 -3.67 8.76
N LEU A 9 -8.97 -2.75 7.83
CA LEU A 9 -7.98 -2.26 6.85
C LEU A 9 -6.78 -1.63 7.55
N GLN A 10 -7.02 -0.81 8.58
CA GLN A 10 -5.94 -0.21 9.34
C GLN A 10 -5.08 -1.29 10.00
N ASP A 11 -5.67 -2.30 10.62
CA ASP A 11 -4.93 -3.41 11.23
C ASP A 11 -4.16 -4.24 10.19
N PHE A 12 -4.73 -4.50 9.01
CA PHE A 12 -4.02 -5.14 7.91
C PHE A 12 -2.79 -4.33 7.47
N LEU A 13 -2.94 -3.03 7.21
CA LEU A 13 -1.84 -2.16 6.80
C LEU A 13 -0.78 -2.01 7.89
N ARG A 14 -1.18 -2.04 9.16
CA ARG A 14 -0.26 -2.04 10.31
C ARG A 14 0.62 -3.27 10.35
N ARG A 15 0.03 -4.44 10.08
CA ARG A 15 0.76 -5.73 10.02
C ARG A 15 1.72 -5.78 8.82
N LYS A 16 1.26 -5.41 7.63
CA LYS A 16 2.04 -5.56 6.39
C LYS A 16 3.04 -4.43 6.16
N LEU A 17 2.70 -3.17 6.49
CA LEU A 17 3.50 -2.00 6.14
C LEU A 17 4.16 -1.33 7.35
N ASN A 18 3.39 -0.82 8.31
CA ASN A 18 3.94 -0.14 9.51
C ASN A 18 2.91 -0.02 10.64
N PRO A 19 3.23 -0.43 11.88
CA PRO A 19 2.30 -0.40 13.02
C PRO A 19 1.77 1.00 13.40
N GLU A 20 2.42 2.08 12.98
CA GLU A 20 2.02 3.47 13.23
C GLU A 20 1.03 4.02 12.19
N ILE A 21 0.71 3.24 11.14
CA ILE A 21 -0.29 3.67 10.15
C ILE A 21 -1.64 3.89 10.82
N GLY A 22 -2.26 5.02 10.51
CA GLY A 22 -3.65 5.33 10.81
C GLY A 22 -4.46 5.50 9.52
N LEU A 23 -5.76 5.22 9.59
CA LEU A 23 -6.70 5.58 8.52
C LEU A 23 -7.67 6.66 8.98
N ALA A 24 -7.80 7.71 8.17
CA ALA A 24 -8.72 8.82 8.41
C ALA A 24 -9.83 8.84 7.35
N GLU A 25 -11.08 8.81 7.80
CA GLU A 25 -12.23 8.98 6.90
C GLU A 25 -12.31 10.41 6.37
N ARG A 26 -12.60 10.54 5.07
CA ARG A 26 -12.98 11.81 4.48
C ARG A 26 -14.51 11.93 4.54
N ALA A 27 -15.02 12.81 5.41
CA ALA A 27 -16.46 12.99 5.65
C ALA A 27 -17.35 13.24 4.40
N ARG A 28 -16.75 13.58 3.25
CA ARG A 28 -17.46 13.80 1.97
C ARG A 28 -17.27 12.70 0.93
N MET A 29 -16.33 11.79 1.13
CA MET A 29 -16.00 10.71 0.19
C MET A 29 -16.12 9.40 0.93
N LYS A 30 -17.29 8.76 0.82
CA LYS A 30 -17.54 7.51 1.54
C LYS A 30 -16.56 6.44 1.08
N ASP A 31 -16.21 6.38 -0.18
CA ASP A 31 -15.45 5.25 -0.74
C ASP A 31 -13.94 5.47 -0.70
N MET A 32 -13.47 6.39 0.15
CA MET A 32 -12.07 6.75 0.30
C MET A 32 -11.69 6.97 1.77
N ALA A 33 -10.51 6.48 2.15
CA ALA A 33 -9.82 6.83 3.38
C ALA A 33 -8.42 7.38 3.07
N GLU A 34 -7.91 8.28 3.90
CA GLU A 34 -6.52 8.72 3.85
C GLU A 34 -5.65 7.86 4.75
N ILE A 35 -4.45 7.54 4.26
CA ILE A 35 -3.43 6.82 5.02
C ILE A 35 -2.56 7.88 5.69
N ILE A 36 -2.51 7.84 7.01
CA ILE A 36 -1.73 8.74 7.85
C ILE A 36 -0.54 7.98 8.43
N LEU A 37 0.65 8.58 8.39
CA LEU A 37 1.85 8.08 9.06
C LEU A 37 2.63 9.29 9.59
N ASN A 38 3.03 9.25 10.88
CA ASN A 38 3.66 10.39 11.56
C ASN A 38 2.84 11.70 11.47
N ASP A 39 1.52 11.62 11.69
CA ASP A 39 0.58 12.75 11.61
C ASP A 39 0.44 13.40 10.21
N GLU A 40 1.05 12.83 9.16
CA GLU A 40 0.97 13.34 7.79
C GLU A 40 0.23 12.37 6.85
N PRO A 41 -0.56 12.88 5.88
CA PRO A 41 -1.16 12.05 4.85
C PRO A 41 -0.09 11.57 3.87
N ILE A 42 0.05 10.24 3.76
CA ILE A 42 1.03 9.62 2.86
C ILE A 42 0.40 9.00 1.62
N GLY A 43 -0.90 8.75 1.62
CA GLY A 43 -1.60 8.09 0.53
C GLY A 43 -3.10 7.93 0.83
N ARG A 44 -3.75 7.03 0.09
CA ARG A 44 -5.18 6.79 0.21
C ARG A 44 -5.53 5.32 -0.01
N VAL A 45 -6.69 4.94 0.51
CA VAL A 45 -7.38 3.69 0.19
C VAL A 45 -8.68 4.06 -0.51
N THR A 46 -8.99 3.40 -1.63
CA THR A 46 -10.28 3.51 -2.31
C THR A 46 -10.97 2.16 -2.36
N VAL A 47 -12.29 2.15 -2.23
CA VAL A 47 -13.10 0.94 -2.42
C VAL A 47 -13.28 0.70 -3.91
N ASP A 48 -12.99 -0.52 -4.34
CA ASP A 48 -13.31 -1.04 -5.65
C ASP A 48 -14.36 -2.14 -5.49
N ASP A 49 -15.52 -1.96 -6.11
CA ASP A 49 -16.68 -2.84 -6.00
C ASP A 49 -17.06 -3.23 -7.44
N GLU A 50 -16.18 -3.99 -8.10
CA GLU A 50 -16.43 -4.59 -9.41
C GLU A 50 -17.09 -5.97 -9.21
N ASP A 51 -18.25 -6.17 -9.83
CA ASP A 51 -18.96 -7.46 -9.92
C ASP A 51 -19.24 -8.21 -8.59
N GLY A 52 -19.29 -7.49 -7.47
CA GLY A 52 -19.59 -8.05 -6.14
C GLY A 52 -18.38 -8.64 -5.40
N GLU A 53 -17.18 -8.52 -5.98
CA GLU A 53 -15.92 -8.80 -5.29
C GLU A 53 -15.37 -7.48 -4.75
N ARG A 54 -15.58 -7.24 -3.45
CA ARG A 54 -15.08 -6.03 -2.81
C ARG A 54 -13.57 -6.12 -2.63
N ALA A 55 -12.87 -5.13 -3.17
CA ALA A 55 -11.44 -4.93 -3.00
C ALA A 55 -11.16 -3.49 -2.54
N TYR A 56 -9.96 -3.30 -2.01
CA TYR A 56 -9.48 -2.02 -1.55
C TYR A 56 -8.15 -1.72 -2.23
N ASN A 57 -8.12 -0.66 -3.02
CA ASN A 57 -6.90 -0.19 -3.66
C ASN A 57 -6.20 0.80 -2.74
N VAL A 58 -5.00 0.44 -2.31
CA VAL A 58 -4.09 1.25 -1.50
C VAL A 58 -3.09 1.93 -2.44
N THR A 59 -3.18 3.25 -2.54
CA THR A 59 -2.31 4.06 -3.41
C THR A 59 -1.45 5.02 -2.57
N VAL A 60 -0.13 4.93 -2.70
CA VAL A 60 0.83 5.80 -1.99
C VAL A 60 1.81 6.41 -3.01
N PRO A 61 1.79 7.74 -3.23
CA PRO A 61 2.80 8.40 -4.06
C PRO A 61 4.17 8.41 -3.37
N ILE A 62 5.20 8.19 -4.18
CA ILE A 62 6.59 8.09 -3.78
C ILE A 62 7.44 9.03 -4.64
N ASP A 63 8.03 10.02 -3.99
CA ASP A 63 9.05 10.86 -4.59
C ASP A 63 10.43 10.27 -4.31
N MET A 64 11.20 10.06 -5.38
CA MET A 64 12.55 9.54 -5.27
C MET A 64 13.57 10.67 -5.10
N PRO A 65 14.62 10.45 -4.28
CA PRO A 65 15.75 11.36 -4.22
C PRO A 65 16.55 11.36 -5.54
N PRO A 66 17.42 12.35 -5.77
CA PRO A 66 18.21 12.48 -7.01
C PRO A 66 19.08 11.26 -7.36
N ASN A 67 19.52 10.47 -6.37
CA ASN A 67 20.23 9.21 -6.56
C ASN A 67 19.33 8.06 -6.08
N PRO A 68 18.41 7.58 -6.94
CA PRO A 68 17.34 6.69 -6.50
C PRO A 68 17.86 5.28 -6.18
N ASN A 69 17.60 4.83 -4.95
CA ASN A 69 17.63 3.41 -4.59
C ASN A 69 16.21 3.02 -4.18
N LEU A 70 15.50 2.29 -5.06
CA LEU A 70 14.09 1.94 -4.83
C LEU A 70 13.89 1.22 -3.51
N ASN A 71 14.77 0.27 -3.19
CA ASN A 71 14.64 -0.56 -2.00
C ASN A 71 14.79 0.29 -0.72
N GLU A 72 15.78 1.17 -0.68
CA GLU A 72 15.98 2.08 0.46
C GLU A 72 14.85 3.11 0.57
N THR A 73 14.42 3.71 -0.54
CA THR A 73 13.33 4.70 -0.54
C THR A 73 12.04 4.10 0.01
N ILE A 74 11.67 2.89 -0.41
CA ILE A 74 10.43 2.24 0.05
C ILE A 74 10.52 1.85 1.52
N ARG A 75 11.66 1.28 1.95
CA ARG A 75 11.90 0.97 3.37
C ARG A 75 11.80 2.21 4.24
N ASN A 76 12.34 3.34 3.78
CA ASN A 76 12.29 4.61 4.51
C ASN A 76 10.87 5.22 4.49
N LYS A 77 10.18 5.18 3.35
CA LYS A 77 8.81 5.70 3.22
C LYS A 77 7.87 5.06 4.24
N PHE A 78 7.93 3.73 4.37
CA PHE A 78 7.08 2.98 5.28
C PHE A 78 7.74 2.69 6.63
N GLY A 79 9.01 3.04 6.86
CA GLY A 79 9.73 2.68 8.09
C GLY A 79 9.88 1.16 8.31
N ASN A 80 9.81 0.34 7.25
CA ASN A 80 9.82 -1.12 7.35
C ASN A 80 10.96 -1.72 6.54
N GLN A 81 11.98 -2.22 7.27
CA GLN A 81 13.21 -2.78 6.69
C GLN A 81 13.04 -4.16 6.05
N LYS A 82 11.91 -4.84 6.29
CA LYS A 82 11.61 -6.15 5.69
C LYS A 82 11.10 -6.04 4.26
N LEU A 83 10.68 -4.85 3.83
CA LEU A 83 10.24 -4.62 2.46
C LEU A 83 11.41 -4.81 1.48
N ARG A 84 11.10 -5.46 0.36
CA ARG A 84 12.05 -5.73 -0.72
C ARG A 84 11.44 -5.35 -2.06
N VAL A 85 12.14 -4.50 -2.81
CA VAL A 85 11.75 -4.14 -4.17
C VAL A 85 12.47 -5.04 -5.18
N VAL A 86 11.70 -5.66 -6.06
CA VAL A 86 12.17 -6.60 -7.08
C VAL A 86 11.87 -6.04 -8.47
N PRO A 87 12.89 -5.71 -9.28
CA PRO A 87 12.66 -5.22 -10.63
C PRO A 87 12.09 -6.33 -11.50
N ARG A 88 11.11 -5.99 -12.35
CA ARG A 88 10.50 -6.95 -13.27
C ARG A 88 11.37 -7.08 -14.52
N PRO A 89 11.78 -8.29 -14.93
CA PRO A 89 12.76 -8.47 -16.01
C PRO A 89 12.28 -7.97 -17.38
N LYS A 90 10.96 -7.86 -17.60
CA LYS A 90 10.35 -7.46 -18.88
C LYS A 90 9.67 -6.09 -18.85
N LYS A 91 9.51 -5.48 -17.68
CA LYS A 91 8.80 -4.20 -17.51
C LYS A 91 9.70 -3.24 -16.74
N THR A 92 10.17 -2.19 -17.41
CA THR A 92 11.13 -1.23 -16.83
C THR A 92 10.46 -0.08 -16.10
N ASP A 93 9.15 0.00 -16.21
CA ASP A 93 8.22 0.96 -15.62
C ASP A 93 7.55 0.42 -14.36
N SER A 94 7.83 -0.82 -13.95
CA SER A 94 7.28 -1.38 -12.72
C SER A 94 8.25 -2.29 -11.95
N SER A 95 8.02 -2.39 -10.65
CA SER A 95 8.75 -3.30 -9.76
C SER A 95 7.78 -3.92 -8.77
N GLU A 96 8.01 -5.17 -8.39
CA GLU A 96 7.20 -5.89 -7.41
C GLU A 96 7.75 -5.61 -6.01
N ILE A 97 6.87 -5.53 -5.01
CA ILE A 97 7.24 -5.36 -3.61
C ILE A 97 6.87 -6.62 -2.86
N TYR A 98 7.84 -7.09 -2.09
CA TYR A 98 7.70 -8.23 -1.21
C TYR A 98 7.87 -7.83 0.24
N LEU A 99 7.11 -8.45 1.13
CA LEU A 99 7.36 -8.49 2.57
C LEU A 99 7.87 -9.89 2.90
N ASP A 100 9.14 -9.99 3.31
CA ASP A 100 9.83 -11.27 3.39
C ASP A 100 9.76 -12.02 2.02
N ASP A 101 8.99 -13.12 1.93
CA ASP A 101 8.79 -13.91 0.71
C ASP A 101 7.40 -13.74 0.07
N GLU A 102 6.52 -12.95 0.68
CA GLU A 102 5.15 -12.71 0.22
C GLU A 102 5.11 -11.49 -0.73
N TYR A 103 4.49 -11.64 -1.89
CA TYR A 103 4.18 -10.51 -2.78
C TYR A 103 3.04 -9.69 -2.18
N ILE A 104 3.24 -8.38 -2.00
CA ILE A 104 2.22 -7.51 -1.38
C ILE A 104 1.76 -6.36 -2.27
N ALA A 105 2.60 -5.89 -3.20
CA ALA A 105 2.32 -4.67 -3.94
C ALA A 105 3.16 -4.53 -5.20
N VAL A 106 2.81 -3.54 -6.02
CA VAL A 106 3.56 -3.13 -7.20
C VAL A 106 3.89 -1.64 -7.12
N LEU A 107 5.07 -1.26 -7.61
CA LEU A 107 5.45 0.11 -7.89
C LEU A 107 5.32 0.36 -9.38
N PHE A 108 4.71 1.48 -9.74
CA PHE A 108 4.69 2.00 -11.10
C PHE A 108 5.48 3.30 -11.17
N ARG A 109 6.27 3.47 -12.22
CA ARG A 109 6.97 4.71 -12.50
C ARG A 109 6.04 5.63 -13.28
N ASP A 110 5.69 6.77 -12.70
CA ASP A 110 4.73 7.70 -13.30
C ASP A 110 5.35 8.64 -14.32
N ASP A 111 6.68 8.82 -14.27
CA ASP A 111 7.37 9.83 -15.07
C ASP A 111 8.68 9.32 -15.70
N ALA A 112 9.07 9.95 -16.81
CA ALA A 112 10.28 9.55 -17.55
C ALA A 112 11.59 9.83 -16.80
N SER A 113 11.60 10.76 -15.84
CA SER A 113 12.77 11.03 -14.99
C SER A 113 12.95 9.99 -13.88
N GLY A 114 11.95 9.14 -13.62
CA GLY A 114 11.99 8.12 -12.58
C GLY A 114 12.03 8.68 -11.17
N ARG A 115 11.53 9.90 -11.00
CA ARG A 115 11.46 10.57 -9.70
C ARG A 115 10.10 10.44 -9.04
N SER A 116 9.06 10.14 -9.81
CA SER A 116 7.72 9.91 -9.32
C SER A 116 7.33 8.47 -9.57
N TRP A 117 6.95 7.80 -8.48
CA TRP A 117 6.46 6.44 -8.49
C TRP A 117 5.18 6.37 -7.67
N THR A 118 4.33 5.40 -8.00
CA THR A 118 3.13 5.09 -7.24
C THR A 118 3.22 3.66 -6.74
N PHE A 119 3.12 3.50 -5.42
CA PHE A 119 2.88 2.22 -4.78
C PHE A 119 1.40 1.90 -4.86
N GLU A 120 1.07 0.72 -5.39
CA GLU A 120 -0.29 0.19 -5.46
C GLU A 120 -0.34 -1.21 -4.85
N MET A 121 -1.26 -1.39 -3.92
CA MET A 121 -1.56 -2.68 -3.31
C MET A 121 -3.07 -2.91 -3.41
N ALA A 122 -3.44 -4.08 -3.90
CA ALA A 122 -4.81 -4.56 -3.88
C ALA A 122 -4.99 -5.41 -2.61
N VAL A 123 -5.97 -5.07 -1.79
CA VAL A 123 -6.35 -5.83 -0.60
C VAL A 123 -7.74 -6.38 -0.84
N LEU A 124 -7.90 -7.70 -0.71
CA LEU A 124 -9.21 -8.32 -0.88
C LEU A 124 -9.95 -8.32 0.45
N ASP A 125 -11.29 -8.27 0.42
CA ASP A 125 -12.10 -8.24 1.64
C ASP A 125 -11.82 -9.43 2.58
N PHE A 126 -11.52 -10.61 2.01
CA PHE A 126 -11.18 -11.80 2.81
C PHE A 126 -9.81 -11.69 3.50
N ASP A 127 -8.84 -10.93 2.95
CA ASP A 127 -7.51 -10.73 3.55
C ASP A 127 -7.58 -9.88 4.83
N LEU A 128 -8.70 -9.17 5.01
CA LEU A 128 -8.94 -8.35 6.20
C LEU A 128 -9.33 -9.18 7.42
N ASP A 129 -9.65 -10.46 7.23
CA ASP A 129 -10.03 -11.34 8.31
C ASP A 129 -8.77 -11.75 9.12
N PRO A 130 -8.74 -11.53 10.44
CA PRO A 130 -7.58 -11.85 11.26
C PRO A 130 -7.31 -13.36 11.34
N ASP A 131 -8.28 -14.21 11.02
CA ASP A 131 -8.13 -15.67 10.99
C ASP A 131 -7.65 -16.19 9.61
N ALA A 132 -7.49 -15.32 8.60
CA ALA A 132 -7.02 -15.72 7.28
C ALA A 132 -5.58 -16.29 7.28
N ASP A 133 -4.73 -15.85 8.22
CA ASP A 133 -3.36 -16.34 8.40
C ASP A 133 -3.25 -17.54 9.37
N ALA A 134 -4.36 -18.02 9.95
CA ALA A 134 -4.35 -19.02 11.03
C ALA A 134 -4.30 -20.49 10.55
N ASP A 135 -4.34 -20.74 9.23
CA ASP A 135 -4.44 -22.08 8.64
C ASP A 135 -3.18 -22.54 7.86
N GLU A 136 -2.01 -21.90 8.05
CA GLU A 136 -0.74 -22.31 7.41
C GLU A 136 0.28 -22.99 8.35
#